data_AF-A0A7C1EWV5-F1
#
_entry.id   AF-A0A7C1EWV5-F1
#
_cell.length_a   1.000
_cell.length_b   1.000
_cell.length_c   1.000
_cell.angle_alpha   90.00
_cell.angle_beta   90.00
_cell.angle_gamma   90.00
#
_symmetry.space_group_name_H-M   'P 1'
#
loop_
_entity.id
_entity.type
_entity.pdbx_description
1 polymer ?
#
loop_
_entity_poly.entity_id
_entity_poly.type
_entity_poly.pdbx_seq_one_letter_code
_entity_poly.pdbx_strand_id
1 'polypeptide(L)'
;MFDSIRRGFGFLGQALDMARKDGDLLKPSVYGMGVGFVVSIIGAIPIIIAALLVGDTDFGNVALGVLGAILIFVQYAVAYIFSGMTAYLVYGYLTEGDARMEKAWEIVRRDWWDILSLAGASTLVKIVENFARGRRGRRNPLGEIIANIINTVWTTATYFILPAMVIEDLNLANAVKRATEIIRKNLLLVAVTEIGVSGVVGFIGGILGFIAVLIGVGIFFAFAATANQTESVWPFVIGGGLAVLVSGSLLAVITALSSYVTTAYHTCMFLWARTAEDAVAHGQSAQAVPAPAPLAAVLNPA
;
A
#
# COMPACT_ATOMS: atom_id res chain seq x y z
N MET A 1 -20.18 12.82 6.22
CA MET A 1 -18.80 13.08 5.72
C MET A 1 -17.85 13.48 6.85
N PHE A 2 -18.22 14.45 7.71
CA PHE A 2 -17.39 14.77 8.88
C PHE A 2 -17.27 13.61 9.87
N ASP A 3 -18.35 12.85 10.11
CA ASP A 3 -18.31 11.69 11.01
C ASP A 3 -17.43 10.55 10.50
N SER A 4 -17.41 10.30 9.18
CA SER A 4 -16.53 9.29 8.59
C SER A 4 -15.05 9.68 8.68
N ILE A 5 -14.74 10.98 8.56
CA ILE A 5 -13.38 11.51 8.76
C ILE A 5 -12.98 11.38 10.23
N ARG A 6 -13.85 11.78 11.17
CA ARG A 6 -13.60 11.64 12.61
C ARG A 6 -13.34 10.19 13.02
N ARG A 7 -14.13 9.25 12.48
CA ARG A 7 -13.93 7.80 12.64
C ARG A 7 -12.57 7.35 12.10
N GLY A 8 -12.16 7.84 10.94
CA GLY A 8 -10.85 7.53 10.37
C GLY A 8 -9.67 8.02 11.21
N PHE A 9 -9.79 9.21 11.82
CA PHE A 9 -8.81 9.69 12.80
C PHE A 9 -8.77 8.84 14.08
N GLY A 10 -9.94 8.39 14.56
CA GLY A 10 -10.02 7.46 15.70
C GLY A 10 -9.29 6.15 15.42
N PHE A 11 -9.53 5.55 14.25
CA PHE A 11 -8.82 4.36 13.79
C PHE A 11 -7.32 4.59 13.72
N LEU A 12 -6.88 5.67 13.08
CA LEU A 12 -5.46 6.00 12.93
C LEU A 12 -4.79 6.11 14.30
N GLY A 13 -5.40 6.82 15.24
CA GLY A 13 -4.86 6.97 16.60
C GLY A 13 -4.70 5.62 17.31
N GLN A 14 -5.68 4.73 17.19
CA GLN A 14 -5.63 3.41 17.83
C GLN A 14 -4.67 2.44 17.12
N ALA A 15 -4.59 2.48 15.78
CA ALA A 15 -3.62 1.69 15.03
C ALA A 15 -2.17 2.11 15.37
N LEU A 16 -1.94 3.40 15.60
CA LEU A 16 -0.65 3.92 16.06
C LEU A 16 -0.37 3.59 17.53
N ASP A 17 -1.37 3.61 18.41
CA ASP A 17 -1.22 3.19 19.80
C ASP A 17 -0.87 1.69 19.89
N MET A 18 -1.53 0.87 19.06
CA MET A 18 -1.21 -0.55 18.89
C MET A 18 0.25 -0.74 18.44
N ALA A 19 0.68 0.00 17.41
CA ALA A 19 2.06 0.00 16.92
C ALA A 19 3.11 0.49 17.94
N ARG A 20 2.71 1.36 18.87
CA ARG A 20 3.59 1.85 19.95
C ARG A 20 3.72 0.83 21.08
N LYS A 21 2.65 0.09 21.37
CA LYS A 21 2.64 -0.98 22.37
C LYS A 21 3.44 -2.19 21.90
N ASP A 22 3.34 -2.51 20.61
CA ASP A 22 4.12 -3.58 19.99
C ASP A 22 4.81 -3.05 18.71
N GLY A 23 6.10 -2.74 18.86
CA GLY A 23 6.92 -2.22 17.77
C GLY A 23 7.13 -3.21 16.63
N ASP A 24 6.87 -4.50 16.85
CA ASP A 24 7.04 -5.53 15.82
C ASP A 24 6.03 -5.37 14.69
N LEU A 25 4.89 -4.72 14.96
CA LEU A 25 3.86 -4.39 13.97
C LEU A 25 4.35 -3.45 12.85
N LEU A 26 5.31 -2.57 13.16
CA LEU A 26 5.87 -1.61 12.19
C LEU A 26 7.04 -2.18 11.39
N LYS A 27 7.74 -3.18 11.95
CA LYS A 27 8.94 -3.75 11.35
C LYS A 27 8.75 -4.18 9.88
N PRO A 28 7.67 -4.88 9.46
CA PRO A 28 7.53 -5.27 8.06
C PRO A 28 7.40 -4.06 7.13
N SER A 29 6.68 -3.01 7.53
CA SER A 29 6.52 -1.81 6.71
C SER A 29 7.85 -1.06 6.54
N VAL A 30 8.66 -1.01 7.59
CA VAL A 30 10.01 -0.39 7.55
C VAL A 30 10.98 -1.22 6.72
N TYR A 31 10.97 -2.54 6.88
CA TYR A 31 11.78 -3.44 6.05
C TYR A 31 11.35 -3.40 4.58
N GLY A 32 10.05 -3.35 4.31
CA GLY A 32 9.51 -3.23 2.97
C GLY A 32 9.91 -1.93 2.28
N MET A 33 9.96 -0.83 3.03
CA MET A 33 10.51 0.43 2.54
C MET A 33 11.98 0.29 2.14
N GLY A 34 12.82 -0.28 3.01
CA GLY A 34 14.25 -0.45 2.75
C GLY A 34 14.52 -1.39 1.57
N VAL A 35 13.89 -2.56 1.56
CA VAL A 35 14.02 -3.55 0.48
C VAL A 35 13.47 -2.99 -0.83
N GLY A 36 12.29 -2.36 -0.82
CA GLY A 36 11.69 -1.75 -1.99
C GLY A 36 12.55 -0.61 -2.57
N PHE A 37 13.22 0.16 -1.72
CA PHE A 37 14.17 1.19 -2.15
C PHE A 37 15.41 0.57 -2.84
N VAL A 38 16.02 -0.44 -2.23
CA VAL A 38 17.18 -1.15 -2.80
C VAL A 38 16.82 -1.81 -4.14
N VAL A 39 15.67 -2.48 -4.20
CA VAL A 39 15.14 -3.09 -5.44
C VAL A 39 14.90 -2.02 -6.51
N SER A 40 14.36 -0.85 -6.14
CA SER A 40 14.16 0.26 -7.08
C SER A 40 15.48 0.73 -7.68
N ILE A 41 16.53 0.90 -6.87
CA ILE A 41 17.84 1.31 -7.35
C ILE A 41 18.42 0.25 -8.29
N ILE A 42 18.45 -1.01 -7.85
CA ILE A 42 19.02 -2.12 -8.63
C ILE A 42 18.28 -2.29 -9.96
N GLY A 43 16.94 -2.22 -9.94
CA GLY A 43 16.12 -2.36 -11.14
C GLY A 43 16.13 -1.13 -12.04
N ALA A 44 16.39 0.07 -11.52
CA ALA A 44 16.52 1.28 -12.32
C ALA A 44 17.82 1.29 -13.16
N ILE A 45 18.92 0.71 -12.66
CA ILE A 45 20.21 0.67 -13.37
C ILE A 45 20.08 0.09 -14.80
N PRO A 46 19.55 -1.14 -15.01
CA PRO A 46 19.42 -1.69 -16.36
C PRO A 46 18.43 -0.92 -17.23
N ILE A 47 17.38 -0.31 -16.63
CA ILE A 47 16.42 0.53 -17.36
C ILE A 47 17.11 1.80 -17.88
N ILE A 48 17.90 2.48 -17.04
CA ILE A 48 18.64 3.68 -17.41
C ILE A 48 19.67 3.34 -18.49
N ILE A 49 20.42 2.24 -18.32
CA ILE A 49 21.39 1.79 -19.33
C ILE A 49 20.69 1.49 -20.66
N ALA A 50 19.58 0.76 -20.64
CA ALA A 50 18.81 0.47 -21.86
C ALA A 50 18.25 1.74 -22.52
N ALA A 51 17.81 2.71 -21.73
CA ALA A 51 17.28 3.97 -22.22
C ALA A 51 18.36 4.80 -22.93
N LEU A 52 19.56 4.86 -22.34
CA LEU A 52 20.70 5.60 -22.90
C LEU A 52 21.29 4.93 -24.15
N LEU A 53 21.29 3.59 -24.21
CA LEU A 53 21.91 2.86 -25.30
C LEU A 53 20.98 2.65 -26.50
N VAL A 54 19.69 2.42 -26.27
CA VAL A 54 18.77 1.86 -27.28
C VAL A 54 17.41 2.58 -27.32
N GLY A 55 17.17 3.56 -26.45
CA GLY A 55 15.85 4.19 -26.23
C GLY A 55 15.19 4.81 -27.46
N ASP A 56 15.96 5.25 -28.45
CA ASP A 56 15.43 5.84 -29.69
C ASP A 56 14.98 4.82 -30.73
N THR A 57 15.13 3.52 -30.47
CA THR A 57 14.75 2.44 -31.39
C THR A 57 13.47 1.74 -30.94
N ASP A 58 12.72 1.19 -31.89
CA ASP A 58 11.53 0.37 -31.60
C ASP A 58 11.86 -0.82 -30.69
N PHE A 59 13.04 -1.44 -30.89
CA PHE A 59 13.53 -2.50 -30.04
C PHE A 59 13.82 -2.02 -28.61
N GLY A 60 14.43 -0.85 -28.45
CA GLY A 60 14.70 -0.27 -27.13
C GLY A 60 13.43 0.08 -26.37
N ASN A 61 12.40 0.60 -27.06
CA ASN A 61 11.10 0.85 -26.44
C ASN A 61 10.44 -0.42 -25.91
N VAL A 62 10.53 -1.53 -26.65
CA VAL A 62 10.04 -2.84 -26.18
C VAL A 62 10.87 -3.33 -24.98
N ALA A 63 12.20 -3.25 -25.06
CA ALA A 63 13.09 -3.64 -23.97
C ALA A 63 12.83 -2.83 -22.68
N LEU A 64 12.64 -1.52 -22.80
CA LEU A 64 12.27 -0.63 -21.69
C LEU A 64 10.92 -0.99 -21.10
N GLY A 65 9.94 -1.32 -21.95
CA GLY A 65 8.63 -1.80 -21.49
C GLY A 65 8.72 -3.10 -20.69
N VAL A 66 9.52 -4.06 -21.16
CA VAL A 66 9.73 -5.35 -20.46
C VAL A 66 10.48 -5.15 -19.15
N LEU A 67 11.58 -4.38 -19.15
CA LEU A 67 12.34 -4.10 -17.93
C LEU A 67 11.50 -3.33 -16.90
N GLY A 68 10.67 -2.37 -17.35
CA GLY A 68 9.72 -1.67 -16.52
C GLY A 68 8.64 -2.59 -15.93
N ALA A 69 8.10 -3.52 -16.74
CA ALA A 69 7.15 -4.52 -16.28
C ALA A 69 7.76 -5.46 -15.22
N ILE A 70 9.00 -5.91 -15.43
CA ILE A 70 9.74 -6.73 -14.45
C ILE A 70 9.92 -5.94 -13.15
N LEU A 71 10.35 -4.68 -13.23
CA LEU A 71 10.51 -3.84 -12.04
C LEU A 71 9.20 -3.67 -11.28
N ILE A 72 8.09 -3.39 -11.98
CA ILE A 72 6.75 -3.29 -11.36
C ILE A 72 6.37 -4.60 -10.67
N PHE A 73 6.62 -5.75 -11.31
CA PHE A 73 6.34 -7.06 -10.75
C PHE A 73 7.13 -7.31 -9.46
N VAL A 74 8.44 -7.07 -9.47
CA VAL A 74 9.27 -7.25 -8.28
C VAL A 74 8.83 -6.30 -7.17
N GLN A 75 8.45 -5.07 -7.50
CA GLN A 75 7.94 -4.11 -6.52
C GLN A 75 6.60 -4.55 -5.90
N TYR A 76 5.68 -5.11 -6.68
CA TYR A 76 4.46 -5.70 -6.12
C TYR A 76 4.74 -6.93 -5.26
N ALA A 77 5.67 -7.79 -5.66
CA ALA A 77 6.06 -8.95 -4.87
C ALA A 77 6.60 -8.53 -3.50
N VAL A 78 7.53 -7.57 -3.48
CA VAL A 78 8.06 -6.98 -2.24
C VAL A 78 6.92 -6.41 -1.41
N ALA A 79 6.08 -5.53 -1.99
CA ALA A 79 4.98 -4.90 -1.26
C ALA A 79 4.03 -5.93 -0.63
N TYR A 80 3.63 -6.96 -1.37
CA TYR A 80 2.70 -7.98 -0.86
C TYR A 80 3.33 -8.93 0.15
N ILE A 81 4.63 -9.22 0.06
CA ILE A 81 5.36 -9.96 1.10
C ILE A 81 5.30 -9.20 2.43
N PHE A 82 5.62 -7.91 2.43
CA PHE A 82 5.66 -7.11 3.65
C PHE A 82 4.26 -6.79 4.18
N SER A 83 3.31 -6.49 3.31
CA SER A 83 1.90 -6.37 3.71
C SER A 83 1.37 -7.68 4.29
N GLY A 84 1.74 -8.84 3.72
CA GLY A 84 1.37 -10.17 4.19
C GLY A 84 1.80 -10.39 5.64
N MET A 85 3.06 -10.07 5.93
CA MET A 85 3.59 -10.12 7.29
C MET A 85 2.85 -9.16 8.22
N THR A 86 2.60 -7.91 7.82
CA THR A 86 1.85 -6.96 8.64
C THR A 86 0.44 -7.47 8.95
N ALA A 87 -0.26 -8.04 7.97
CA ALA A 87 -1.59 -8.61 8.21
C ALA A 87 -1.52 -9.74 9.25
N TYR A 88 -0.55 -10.64 9.14
CA TYR A 88 -0.38 -11.71 10.13
C TYR A 88 -0.04 -11.18 11.53
N LEU A 89 0.85 -10.19 11.64
CA LEU A 89 1.26 -9.64 12.93
C LEU A 89 0.10 -8.90 13.61
N VAL A 90 -0.69 -8.15 12.85
CA VAL A 90 -1.92 -7.51 13.37
C VAL A 90 -2.91 -8.58 13.85
N TYR A 91 -3.06 -9.67 13.09
CA TYR A 91 -3.88 -10.80 13.53
C TYR A 91 -3.36 -11.42 14.83
N GLY A 92 -2.09 -11.82 14.87
CA GLY A 92 -1.47 -12.44 16.05
C GLY A 92 -1.53 -11.56 17.29
N TYR A 93 -1.29 -10.25 17.15
CA TYR A 93 -1.47 -9.30 18.25
C TYR A 93 -2.91 -9.25 18.77
N LEU A 94 -3.91 -9.24 17.87
CA LEU A 94 -5.31 -9.13 18.25
C LEU A 94 -5.90 -10.44 18.80
N THR A 95 -5.40 -11.60 18.41
CA THR A 95 -5.94 -12.91 18.84
C THR A 95 -5.09 -13.63 19.86
N GLU A 96 -3.77 -13.58 19.73
CA GLU A 96 -2.81 -14.27 20.62
C GLU A 96 -2.15 -13.32 21.64
N GLY A 97 -2.28 -12.00 21.45
CA GLY A 97 -1.65 -11.00 22.31
C GLY A 97 -0.15 -10.81 22.08
N ASP A 98 0.40 -11.36 20.99
CA ASP A 98 1.84 -11.38 20.69
C ASP A 98 2.09 -11.29 19.17
N ALA A 99 2.84 -10.26 18.73
CA ALA A 99 3.21 -10.06 17.33
C ALA A 99 4.60 -10.66 17.02
N ARG A 100 4.68 -11.99 16.87
CA ARG A 100 5.95 -12.66 16.51
C ARG A 100 6.29 -12.57 15.03
N MET A 101 7.38 -11.85 14.72
CA MET A 101 7.94 -11.73 13.38
C MET A 101 8.32 -13.08 12.74
N GLU A 102 8.83 -14.03 13.53
CA GLU A 102 9.27 -15.34 13.06
C GLU A 102 8.12 -16.13 12.40
N LYS A 103 6.95 -16.12 13.04
CA LYS A 103 5.73 -16.75 12.51
C LYS A 103 5.24 -16.04 11.24
N ALA A 104 5.28 -14.72 11.21
CA ALA A 104 4.88 -13.94 10.04
C ALA A 104 5.73 -14.29 8.81
N TRP A 105 7.04 -14.47 9.03
CA TRP A 105 7.97 -14.86 7.97
C TRP A 105 7.76 -16.31 7.51
N GLU A 106 7.46 -17.23 8.42
CA GLU A 106 7.14 -18.63 8.09
C GLU A 106 5.94 -18.72 7.14
N ILE A 107 4.89 -17.95 7.43
CA ILE A 107 3.65 -17.93 6.63
C ILE A 107 3.90 -17.34 5.24
N VAL A 108 4.60 -16.21 5.15
CA VAL A 108 4.92 -15.63 3.84
C VAL A 108 5.85 -16.52 3.03
N ARG A 109 6.77 -17.25 3.66
CA ARG A 109 7.59 -18.25 2.96
C ARG A 109 6.75 -19.42 2.45
N ARG A 110 5.76 -19.87 3.22
CA ARG A 110 4.82 -20.93 2.81
C ARG A 110 3.99 -20.48 1.61
N ASP A 111 3.43 -19.27 1.67
CA ASP A 111 2.45 -18.75 0.71
C ASP A 111 3.10 -17.91 -0.40
N TRP A 112 4.43 -18.00 -0.56
CA TRP A 112 5.20 -17.13 -1.47
C TRP A 112 4.75 -17.25 -2.92
N TRP A 113 4.34 -18.44 -3.37
CA TRP A 113 3.83 -18.67 -4.73
C TRP A 113 2.49 -17.97 -4.98
N ASP A 114 1.61 -17.95 -3.98
CA ASP A 114 0.32 -17.24 -4.07
C ASP A 114 0.55 -15.72 -4.07
N ILE A 115 1.48 -15.24 -3.24
CA ILE A 115 1.87 -13.82 -3.20
C ILE A 115 2.48 -13.38 -4.54
N LEU A 116 3.35 -14.20 -5.15
CA LEU A 116 3.89 -13.92 -6.48
C LEU A 116 2.83 -13.97 -7.57
N SER A 117 1.86 -14.88 -7.46
CA SER A 117 0.74 -14.94 -8.40
C SER A 117 -0.11 -13.67 -8.32
N LEU A 118 -0.35 -13.16 -7.10
CA LEU A 118 -1.02 -11.88 -6.88
C LEU A 118 -0.20 -10.71 -7.44
N ALA A 119 1.11 -10.69 -7.23
CA ALA A 119 2.01 -9.70 -7.82
C ALA A 119 1.96 -9.72 -9.35
N GLY A 120 1.91 -10.92 -9.95
CA GLY A 120 1.75 -11.12 -11.40
C GLY A 120 0.43 -10.55 -11.90
N ALA A 121 -0.68 -10.88 -11.24
CA ALA A 121 -2.00 -10.36 -11.57
C ALA A 121 -2.05 -8.83 -11.48
N SER A 122 -1.53 -8.23 -10.39
CA SER A 122 -1.46 -6.78 -10.23
C SER A 122 -0.57 -6.10 -11.25
N THR A 123 0.54 -6.74 -11.65
CA THR A 123 1.40 -6.25 -12.72
C THR A 123 0.66 -6.21 -14.05
N LEU A 124 -0.07 -7.28 -14.40
CA LEU A 124 -0.87 -7.33 -15.62
C LEU A 124 -1.93 -6.23 -15.63
N VAL A 125 -2.65 -6.04 -14.51
CA VAL A 125 -3.62 -4.94 -14.36
C VAL A 125 -2.93 -3.59 -14.58
N LYS A 126 -1.74 -3.40 -14.01
CA LYS A 126 -0.99 -2.15 -14.14
C LYS A 126 -0.51 -1.87 -15.55
N ILE A 127 -0.05 -2.89 -16.27
CA ILE A 127 0.35 -2.78 -17.68
C ILE A 127 -0.84 -2.39 -18.54
N VAL A 128 -2.00 -3.04 -18.34
CA VAL A 128 -3.25 -2.72 -19.05
C VAL A 128 -3.69 -1.29 -18.77
N GLU A 129 -3.64 -0.85 -17.51
CA GLU A 129 -3.93 0.53 -17.10
C GLU A 129 -3.01 1.54 -17.79
N ASN A 130 -1.69 1.29 -17.78
CA ASN A 130 -0.70 2.16 -18.40
C ASN A 130 -0.89 2.23 -19.93
N PHE A 131 -1.19 1.10 -20.58
CA PHE A 131 -1.46 1.05 -22.01
C PHE A 131 -2.77 1.76 -22.39
N ALA A 132 -3.80 1.64 -21.55
CA ALA A 132 -5.08 2.34 -21.72
C ALA A 132 -4.89 3.87 -21.59
N ARG A 133 -4.05 4.34 -20.66
CA ARG A 133 -3.73 5.77 -20.48
C ARG A 133 -2.76 6.32 -21.53
N GLY A 134 -1.85 5.49 -22.05
CA GLY A 134 -0.85 5.87 -23.06
C GLY A 134 -1.42 6.26 -24.42
N ARG A 135 -2.66 5.84 -24.75
CA ARG A 135 -3.39 6.29 -25.95
C ARG A 135 -3.99 7.70 -25.79
N ARG A 136 -3.20 8.65 -25.29
CA ARG A 136 -3.50 10.08 -25.16
C ARG A 136 -3.56 10.75 -26.55
N GLY A 137 -4.62 10.47 -27.28
CA GLY A 137 -4.99 11.17 -28.51
C GLY A 137 -6.49 11.31 -28.73
N ARG A 138 -7.33 10.61 -27.96
CA ARG A 138 -8.79 10.72 -28.12
C ARG A 138 -9.48 10.60 -26.77
N ARG A 139 -10.10 11.70 -26.35
CA ARG A 139 -11.07 11.80 -25.24
C ARG A 139 -12.01 10.59 -25.27
N ASN A 140 -11.75 9.57 -24.46
CA ASN A 140 -12.71 8.49 -24.24
C ASN A 140 -13.06 8.45 -22.74
N PRO A 141 -14.03 9.26 -22.29
CA PRO A 141 -14.39 9.36 -20.87
C PRO A 141 -14.79 8.01 -20.26
N LEU A 142 -15.30 7.08 -21.07
CA LEU A 142 -15.57 5.70 -20.68
C LEU A 142 -14.31 4.89 -20.32
N GLY A 143 -13.20 5.11 -21.03
CA GLY A 143 -11.93 4.43 -20.71
C GLY A 143 -11.31 4.91 -19.40
N GLU A 144 -11.48 6.19 -19.08
CA GLU A 144 -11.06 6.79 -17.80
C GLU A 144 -11.92 6.29 -16.64
N ILE A 145 -13.24 6.19 -16.83
CA ILE A 145 -14.16 5.64 -15.83
C ILE A 145 -13.87 4.15 -15.58
N ILE A 146 -13.68 3.35 -16.62
CA ILE A 146 -13.38 1.91 -16.49
C ILE A 146 -12.01 1.69 -15.83
N ALA A 147 -10.99 2.45 -16.21
CA ALA A 147 -9.67 2.37 -15.58
C ALA A 147 -9.71 2.77 -14.09
N ASN A 148 -10.51 3.77 -13.73
CA ASN A 148 -10.69 4.17 -12.33
C ASN A 148 -11.48 3.13 -11.53
N ILE A 149 -12.54 2.53 -12.09
CA ILE A 149 -13.33 1.48 -11.44
C ILE A 149 -12.47 0.22 -11.23
N ILE A 150 -11.74 -0.22 -12.26
CA ILE A 150 -10.85 -1.39 -12.15
C ILE A 150 -9.79 -1.14 -11.09
N ASN A 151 -9.18 0.05 -11.05
CA ASN A 151 -8.16 0.37 -10.06
C ASN A 151 -8.74 0.44 -8.63
N THR A 152 -9.89 1.10 -8.43
CA THR A 152 -10.52 1.18 -7.11
C THR A 152 -10.94 -0.20 -6.61
N VAL A 153 -11.61 -1.00 -7.44
CA VAL A 153 -12.06 -2.35 -7.06
C VAL A 153 -10.89 -3.31 -6.85
N TRP A 154 -9.88 -3.28 -7.72
CA TRP A 154 -8.70 -4.14 -7.60
C TRP A 154 -7.87 -3.77 -6.38
N THR A 155 -7.66 -2.48 -6.12
CA THR A 155 -6.88 -1.99 -4.97
C THR A 155 -7.58 -2.36 -3.66
N THR A 156 -8.89 -2.10 -3.55
CA THR A 156 -9.70 -2.48 -2.37
C THR A 156 -9.75 -4.00 -2.17
N ALA A 157 -10.01 -4.78 -3.23
CA ALA A 157 -10.08 -6.24 -3.13
C ALA A 157 -8.74 -6.87 -2.75
N THR A 158 -7.62 -6.34 -3.26
CA THR A 158 -6.27 -6.84 -2.95
C THR A 158 -5.97 -6.77 -1.45
N TYR A 159 -6.44 -5.73 -0.77
CA TYR A 159 -6.22 -5.60 0.67
C TYR A 159 -7.05 -6.55 1.53
N PHE A 160 -8.13 -7.15 1.01
CA PHE A 160 -8.87 -8.22 1.69
C PHE A 160 -8.37 -9.62 1.29
N ILE A 161 -7.88 -9.77 0.06
CA ILE A 161 -7.30 -11.03 -0.45
C ILE A 161 -6.10 -11.43 0.40
N LEU A 162 -5.24 -10.48 0.74
CA LEU A 162 -4.00 -10.75 1.44
C LEU A 162 -4.20 -11.25 2.88
N PRO A 163 -5.06 -10.63 3.72
CA PRO A 163 -5.50 -11.23 4.98
C PRO A 163 -6.19 -12.58 4.79
N ALA A 164 -7.00 -12.77 3.75
CA ALA A 164 -7.65 -14.06 3.49
C ALA A 164 -6.63 -15.18 3.17
N MET A 165 -5.61 -14.90 2.36
CA MET A 165 -4.53 -15.87 2.08
C MET A 165 -3.75 -16.20 3.35
N VAL A 166 -3.29 -15.17 4.06
CA VAL A 166 -2.36 -15.31 5.19
C VAL A 166 -3.03 -15.88 6.44
N ILE A 167 -4.27 -15.50 6.72
CA ILE A 167 -4.98 -15.87 7.96
C ILE A 167 -5.80 -17.15 7.78
N GLU A 168 -6.42 -17.34 6.62
CA GLU A 168 -7.25 -18.54 6.34
C GLU A 168 -6.51 -19.60 5.51
N ASP A 169 -5.21 -19.42 5.21
CA ASP A 169 -4.37 -20.38 4.47
C ASP A 169 -4.99 -20.75 3.10
N LEU A 170 -5.51 -19.73 2.41
CA LEU A 170 -6.19 -19.90 1.13
C LEU A 170 -5.24 -19.57 -0.02
N ASN A 171 -5.26 -20.40 -1.06
CA ASN A 171 -4.64 -20.04 -2.34
C ASN A 171 -5.30 -18.78 -2.94
N LEU A 172 -4.60 -18.11 -3.87
CA LEU A 172 -5.07 -16.85 -4.46
C LEU A 172 -6.51 -16.93 -4.99
N ALA A 173 -6.87 -17.99 -5.71
CA ALA A 173 -8.20 -18.13 -6.31
C ALA A 173 -9.30 -18.23 -5.25
N ASN A 174 -9.06 -18.99 -4.18
CA ASN A 174 -9.98 -19.15 -3.08
C ASN A 174 -10.04 -17.88 -2.21
N ALA A 175 -8.90 -17.21 -1.99
CA ALA A 175 -8.83 -15.95 -1.26
C ALA A 175 -9.59 -14.82 -1.99
N VAL A 176 -9.52 -14.76 -3.33
CA VAL A 176 -10.32 -13.82 -4.14
C VAL A 176 -11.81 -14.09 -3.98
N LYS A 177 -12.24 -15.36 -4.06
CA LYS A 177 -13.64 -15.73 -3.86
C LYS A 177 -14.11 -15.34 -2.46
N ARG A 178 -13.32 -15.71 -1.44
CA ARG A 178 -13.59 -15.41 -0.03
C ARG A 178 -13.69 -13.90 0.24
N ALA A 179 -12.72 -13.13 -0.21
CA ALA A 179 -12.72 -11.68 -0.09
C ALA A 179 -13.95 -11.06 -0.80
N THR A 180 -14.29 -11.56 -1.98
CA THR A 180 -15.46 -11.09 -2.74
C THR A 180 -16.77 -11.40 -2.01
N GLU A 181 -16.91 -12.59 -1.41
CA GLU A 181 -18.08 -12.97 -0.62
C GLU A 181 -18.23 -12.08 0.62
N ILE A 182 -17.13 -11.85 1.35
CA ILE A 182 -17.11 -10.98 2.53
C ILE A 182 -17.53 -9.55 2.15
N ILE A 183 -16.95 -9.02 1.08
CA ILE A 183 -17.30 -7.69 0.57
C ILE A 183 -18.78 -7.67 0.23
N ARG A 184 -19.30 -8.62 -0.56
CA ARG A 184 -20.71 -8.65 -0.97
C ARG A 184 -21.68 -8.70 0.20
N LYS A 185 -21.42 -9.52 1.22
CA LYS A 185 -22.28 -9.67 2.39
C LYS A 185 -22.23 -8.45 3.32
N ASN A 186 -21.09 -7.77 3.39
CA ASN A 186 -20.87 -6.63 4.28
C ASN A 186 -20.66 -5.31 3.50
N LEU A 187 -21.16 -5.22 2.28
CA LEU A 187 -20.86 -4.15 1.30
C LEU A 187 -21.11 -2.76 1.87
N LEU A 188 -22.24 -2.57 2.56
CA LEU A 188 -22.61 -1.29 3.16
C LEU A 188 -21.67 -0.91 4.31
N LEU A 189 -21.20 -1.88 5.09
CA LEU A 189 -20.28 -1.61 6.17
C LEU A 189 -18.89 -1.29 5.63
N VAL A 190 -18.36 -2.17 4.77
CA VAL A 190 -17.05 -2.01 4.12
C VAL A 190 -16.97 -0.67 3.39
N ALA A 191 -17.96 -0.34 2.57
CA ALA A 191 -17.99 0.91 1.82
C ALA A 191 -18.02 2.15 2.73
N VAL A 192 -18.81 2.16 3.80
CA VAL A 192 -18.90 3.34 4.70
C VAL A 192 -17.62 3.51 5.52
N THR A 193 -17.00 2.42 5.97
CA THR A 193 -15.79 2.49 6.79
C THR A 193 -14.54 2.77 5.96
N GLU A 194 -14.48 2.30 4.72
CA GLU A 194 -13.32 2.47 3.83
C GLU A 194 -13.19 3.91 3.33
N ILE A 195 -14.32 4.58 3.05
CA ILE A 195 -14.32 6.01 2.68
C ILE A 195 -13.75 6.89 3.81
N GLY A 196 -13.92 6.48 5.08
CA GLY A 196 -13.37 7.19 6.23
C GLY A 196 -11.86 7.03 6.39
N VAL A 197 -11.39 5.79 6.56
CA VAL A 197 -9.99 5.50 6.89
C VAL A 197 -9.06 5.78 5.71
N SER A 198 -9.39 5.28 4.51
CA SER A 198 -8.57 5.52 3.31
C SER A 198 -8.54 6.99 2.93
N GLY A 199 -9.65 7.71 3.14
CA GLY A 199 -9.71 9.16 2.96
C GLY A 199 -8.80 9.93 3.93
N VAL A 200 -8.79 9.55 5.21
CA VAL A 200 -7.93 10.19 6.23
C VAL A 200 -6.46 9.87 6.02
N VAL A 201 -6.11 8.60 5.76
CA VAL A 201 -4.74 8.19 5.45
C VAL A 201 -4.23 8.91 4.20
N GLY A 202 -5.03 8.95 3.14
CA GLY A 202 -4.70 9.67 1.91
C GLY A 202 -4.56 11.17 2.10
N PHE A 203 -5.44 11.80 2.89
CA PHE A 203 -5.39 13.23 3.18
C PHE A 203 -4.16 13.62 4.02
N ILE A 204 -3.92 12.92 5.13
CA ILE A 204 -2.75 13.15 5.99
C ILE A 204 -1.46 12.85 5.23
N GLY A 205 -1.40 11.70 4.55
CA GLY A 205 -0.27 11.33 3.72
C GLY A 205 0.00 12.35 2.61
N GLY A 206 -1.06 12.89 2.01
CA GLY A 206 -0.97 13.94 0.99
C GLY A 206 -0.42 15.26 1.54
N ILE A 207 -0.91 15.73 2.70
CA ILE A 207 -0.40 16.96 3.34
C ILE A 207 1.05 16.79 3.78
N LEU A 208 1.36 15.71 4.48
CA LEU A 208 2.73 15.44 4.93
C LEU A 208 3.67 15.24 3.75
N GLY A 209 3.21 14.58 2.69
CA GLY A 209 3.97 14.40 1.46
C GLY A 209 4.23 15.73 0.74
N PHE A 210 3.22 16.60 0.68
CA PHE A 210 3.39 17.95 0.15
C PHE A 210 4.40 18.76 0.95
N ILE A 211 4.34 18.71 2.29
CA ILE A 211 5.32 19.37 3.18
C ILE A 211 6.72 18.79 2.95
N ALA A 212 6.87 17.46 2.85
CA ALA A 212 8.16 16.82 2.58
C ALA A 212 8.77 17.30 1.25
N VAL A 213 7.95 17.44 0.20
CA VAL A 213 8.37 17.98 -1.10
C VAL A 213 8.74 19.46 -0.97
N LEU A 214 7.95 20.27 -0.28
CA LEU A 214 8.27 21.70 -0.06
C LEU A 214 9.60 21.88 0.69
N ILE A 215 9.89 21.03 1.68
CA ILE A 215 11.18 21.03 2.38
C ILE A 215 12.31 20.71 1.40
N GLY A 216 12.16 19.66 0.57
CA GLY A 216 13.15 19.31 -0.46
C GLY A 216 13.38 20.44 -1.46
N VAL A 217 12.29 21.03 -1.97
CA VAL A 217 12.34 22.18 -2.89
C VAL A 217 13.02 23.38 -2.22
N GLY A 218 12.69 23.67 -0.96
CA GLY A 218 13.33 24.74 -0.18
C GLY A 218 14.83 24.53 -0.02
N ILE A 219 15.28 23.31 0.29
CA ILE A 219 16.70 22.94 0.38
C ILE A 219 17.38 23.15 -0.98
N PHE A 220 16.77 22.67 -2.07
CA PHE A 220 17.31 22.84 -3.42
C PHE A 220 17.49 24.32 -3.76
N PHE A 221 16.46 25.14 -3.56
CA PHE A 221 16.52 26.57 -3.87
C PHE A 221 17.50 27.33 -2.97
N ALA A 222 17.63 26.97 -1.69
CA ALA A 222 18.58 27.59 -0.78
C ALA A 222 20.03 27.40 -1.26
N PHE A 223 20.36 26.21 -1.77
CA PHE A 223 21.68 25.93 -2.36
C PHE A 223 21.82 26.49 -3.78
N ALA A 224 20.77 26.43 -4.61
CA ALA A 224 20.81 27.02 -5.94
C ALA A 224 21.06 28.55 -5.90
N ALA A 225 20.53 29.23 -4.87
CA ALA A 225 20.75 30.66 -4.68
C ALA A 225 22.22 31.02 -4.41
N THR A 226 23.04 30.09 -3.86
CA THR A 226 24.47 30.32 -3.67
C THR A 226 25.28 30.06 -4.94
N ALA A 227 24.77 29.24 -5.88
CA ALA A 227 25.40 28.96 -7.17
C ALA A 227 25.56 30.22 -8.04
N ASN A 228 24.58 31.13 -7.98
CA ASN A 228 24.60 32.41 -8.72
C ASN A 228 25.78 33.32 -8.32
N GLN A 229 26.45 33.06 -7.20
CA GLN A 229 27.59 33.82 -6.73
C GLN A 229 28.94 33.16 -7.05
N THR A 230 28.96 31.88 -7.44
CA THR A 230 30.19 31.08 -7.54
C THR A 230 30.51 30.52 -8.93
N GLU A 231 29.66 30.76 -9.95
CA GLU A 231 29.75 30.14 -11.30
C GLU A 231 30.05 28.63 -11.27
N SER A 232 29.63 27.96 -10.19
CA SER A 232 29.97 26.57 -9.90
C SER A 232 28.72 25.71 -9.99
N VAL A 233 28.85 24.50 -10.55
CA VAL A 233 27.75 23.52 -10.65
C VAL A 233 27.53 22.79 -9.32
N TRP A 234 28.51 22.82 -8.41
CA TRP A 234 28.50 22.06 -7.15
C TRP A 234 27.32 22.37 -6.21
N PRO A 235 26.86 23.62 -6.05
CA PRO A 235 25.70 23.90 -5.21
C PRO A 235 24.40 23.26 -5.73
N PHE A 236 24.23 23.10 -7.05
CA PHE A 236 23.09 22.36 -7.61
C PHE A 236 23.18 20.86 -7.30
N VAL A 237 24.38 20.28 -7.40
CA VAL A 237 24.60 18.85 -7.12
C VAL A 237 24.37 18.56 -5.63
N ILE A 238 24.96 19.37 -4.74
CA ILE A 238 24.83 19.21 -3.29
C ILE A 238 23.39 19.52 -2.85
N GLY A 239 22.82 20.62 -3.31
CA GLY A 239 21.45 21.02 -3.01
C GLY A 239 20.42 20.00 -3.50
N GLY A 240 20.60 19.48 -4.73
CA GLY A 240 19.76 18.43 -5.29
C GLY A 240 19.89 17.12 -4.53
N GLY A 241 21.12 16.69 -4.23
CA GLY A 241 21.38 15.49 -3.44
C GLY A 241 20.73 15.56 -2.05
N LEU A 242 20.94 16.67 -1.32
CA LEU A 242 20.33 16.87 0.00
C LEU A 242 18.81 16.98 -0.07
N ALA A 243 18.27 17.67 -1.08
CA ALA A 243 16.83 17.77 -1.29
C ALA A 243 16.19 16.38 -1.48
N VAL A 244 16.78 15.53 -2.32
CA VAL A 244 16.30 14.16 -2.55
C VAL A 244 16.45 13.30 -1.30
N LEU A 245 17.56 13.39 -0.58
CA LEU A 245 17.77 12.61 0.64
C LEU A 245 16.76 12.99 1.75
N VAL A 246 16.55 14.28 1.99
CA VAL A 246 15.64 14.75 3.04
C VAL A 246 14.18 14.50 2.64
N SER A 247 13.75 14.95 1.46
CA SER A 247 12.36 14.74 1.03
C SER A 247 12.05 13.27 0.80
N GLY A 248 12.98 12.51 0.20
CA GLY A 248 12.82 11.08 -0.05
C GLY A 248 12.71 10.26 1.23
N SER A 249 13.55 10.53 2.23
CA SER A 249 13.45 9.84 3.53
C SER A 249 12.12 10.15 4.24
N LEU A 250 11.68 11.40 4.24
CA LEU A 250 10.37 11.78 4.81
C LEU A 250 9.21 11.09 4.07
N LEU A 251 9.20 11.12 2.73
CA LEU A 251 8.18 10.45 1.92
C LEU A 251 8.16 8.95 2.16
N ALA A 252 9.33 8.34 2.33
CA ALA A 252 9.43 6.92 2.57
C ALA A 252 8.83 6.55 3.95
N VAL A 253 9.09 7.34 5.00
CA VAL A 253 8.45 7.17 6.32
C VAL A 253 6.93 7.33 6.23
N ILE A 254 6.45 8.37 5.54
CA ILE A 254 5.00 8.61 5.34
C ILE A 254 4.36 7.42 4.62
N THR A 255 5.04 6.87 3.61
CA THR A 255 4.55 5.73 2.83
C THR A 255 4.51 4.46 3.66
N ALA A 256 5.55 4.19 4.45
CA ALA A 256 5.60 3.04 5.35
C ALA A 256 4.47 3.09 6.40
N LEU A 257 4.23 4.26 7.00
CA LEU A 257 3.15 4.44 7.97
C LEU A 257 1.77 4.27 7.33
N SER A 258 1.57 4.86 6.16
CA SER A 258 0.32 4.71 5.40
C SER A 258 0.05 3.25 5.06
N SER A 259 1.08 2.54 4.58
CA SER A 259 1.00 1.11 4.26
C SER A 259 0.63 0.26 5.48
N TYR A 260 1.26 0.53 6.64
CA TYR A 260 0.91 -0.14 7.90
C TYR A 260 -0.56 0.09 8.27
N VAL A 261 -1.01 1.36 8.34
CA VAL A 261 -2.37 1.71 8.78
C VAL A 261 -3.41 1.10 7.86
N THR A 262 -3.21 1.18 6.54
CA THR A 262 -4.10 0.58 5.55
C THR A 262 -4.16 -0.94 5.71
N THR A 263 -3.03 -1.61 5.87
CA THR A 263 -3.01 -3.07 6.04
C THR A 263 -3.67 -3.51 7.35
N ALA A 264 -3.40 -2.80 8.45
CA ALA A 264 -4.01 -3.05 9.74
C ALA A 264 -5.54 -2.85 9.68
N TYR A 265 -6.00 -1.81 8.97
CA TYR A 265 -7.41 -1.52 8.77
C TYR A 265 -8.14 -2.68 8.07
N HIS A 266 -7.64 -3.10 6.91
CA HIS A 266 -8.27 -4.19 6.15
C HIS A 266 -8.20 -5.52 6.90
N THR A 267 -7.14 -5.76 7.65
CA THR A 267 -7.03 -6.95 8.51
C THR A 267 -8.06 -6.94 9.63
N CYS A 268 -8.23 -5.81 10.33
CA CYS A 268 -9.26 -5.68 11.37
C CYS A 268 -10.67 -5.86 10.80
N MET A 269 -10.93 -5.26 9.63
CA MET A 269 -12.20 -5.41 8.91
C MET A 269 -12.46 -6.86 8.51
N PHE A 270 -11.45 -7.55 7.99
CA PHE A 270 -11.53 -8.96 7.63
C PHE A 270 -11.85 -9.84 8.84
N LEU A 271 -11.17 -9.62 9.96
CA LEU A 271 -11.40 -10.37 11.20
C LEU A 271 -12.80 -10.18 11.75
N TRP A 272 -13.28 -8.93 11.79
CA TRP A 272 -14.65 -8.65 12.21
C TRP A 272 -15.69 -9.28 11.28
N ALA A 273 -15.47 -9.21 9.96
CA ALA A 273 -16.40 -9.81 9.02
C ALA A 273 -16.46 -11.34 9.18
N ARG A 274 -15.31 -11.99 9.42
CA ARG A 274 -15.24 -13.43 9.70
C ARG A 274 -16.01 -13.79 10.96
N THR A 275 -15.77 -13.08 12.07
CA THR A 275 -16.44 -13.37 13.34
C THR A 275 -17.93 -13.06 13.30
N ALA A 276 -18.35 -12.04 12.54
CA ALA A 276 -19.77 -11.75 12.27
C ALA A 276 -20.45 -12.87 11.47
N GLU A 277 -19.78 -13.44 10.47
CA GLU A 277 -20.29 -14.61 9.74
C GLU A 277 -20.43 -15.85 10.64
N ASP A 278 -19.42 -16.12 11.47
CA ASP A 278 -19.44 -17.24 12.42
C ASP A 278 -20.60 -17.07 13.41
N ALA A 279 -20.82 -15.87 13.94
CA ALA A 279 -21.93 -15.59 14.86
C ALA A 279 -23.30 -15.82 14.21
N VAL A 280 -23.48 -15.37 12.95
CA VAL A 280 -24.72 -15.60 12.19
C VAL A 280 -24.94 -17.09 11.91
N ALA A 281 -23.88 -17.84 11.59
CA ALA A 281 -23.96 -19.28 11.40
C ALA A 281 -24.40 -20.02 12.69
N HIS A 282 -24.07 -19.49 13.87
CA HIS A 282 -24.49 -20.01 15.16
C HIS A 282 -25.81 -19.39 15.68
N GLY A 283 -26.57 -18.72 14.82
CA GLY A 283 -27.89 -18.16 15.14
C GLY A 283 -27.87 -16.87 15.97
N GLN A 284 -26.73 -16.21 16.09
CA GLN A 284 -26.57 -14.92 16.76
C GLN A 284 -26.67 -13.76 15.74
N SER A 285 -26.98 -12.55 16.21
CA SER A 285 -27.00 -11.38 15.33
C SER A 285 -25.59 -10.89 15.03
N ALA A 286 -25.30 -10.57 13.77
CA ALA A 286 -24.01 -9.99 13.35
C ALA A 286 -23.64 -8.69 14.09
N GLN A 287 -24.64 -7.98 14.61
CA GLN A 287 -24.50 -6.74 15.37
C GLN A 287 -24.05 -6.95 16.82
N ALA A 288 -24.13 -8.18 17.35
CA ALA A 288 -23.71 -8.50 18.71
C ALA A 288 -22.19 -8.78 18.82
N VAL A 289 -21.48 -8.89 17.69
CA VAL A 289 -20.05 -9.24 17.68
C VAL A 289 -19.20 -7.99 17.93
N PRO A 290 -18.37 -7.97 18.98
CA PRO A 290 -17.49 -6.84 19.26
C PRO A 290 -16.44 -6.70 18.17
N ALA A 291 -16.31 -5.49 17.62
CA ALA A 291 -15.24 -5.17 16.69
C ALA A 291 -13.89 -5.12 17.40
N PRO A 292 -12.78 -5.52 16.73
CA PRO A 292 -11.43 -5.31 17.25
C PRO A 292 -11.25 -3.85 17.66
N ALA A 293 -10.51 -3.58 18.74
CA ALA A 293 -10.44 -2.24 19.33
C ALA A 293 -10.22 -1.12 18.29
N PRO A 294 -9.22 -1.22 17.37
CA PRO A 294 -9.00 -0.22 16.31
C PRO A 294 -10.24 0.04 15.45
N LEU A 295 -10.96 -1.03 15.10
CA LEU A 295 -12.16 -0.97 14.27
C LEU A 295 -13.42 -0.55 15.05
N ALA A 296 -13.48 -0.82 16.36
CA ALA A 296 -14.55 -0.37 17.22
C ALA A 296 -14.67 1.16 17.23
N ALA A 297 -13.55 1.90 17.14
CA ALA A 297 -13.55 3.36 17.00
C ALA A 297 -14.24 3.86 15.71
N VAL A 298 -14.36 3.00 14.70
CA VAL A 298 -15.05 3.31 13.44
C VAL A 298 -16.52 2.88 13.48
N LEU A 299 -16.81 1.76 14.15
CA LEU A 299 -18.12 1.11 14.12
C LEU A 299 -19.07 1.55 15.23
N ASN A 300 -18.57 1.81 16.44
CA ASN A 300 -19.37 2.24 17.60
C ASN A 300 -18.91 3.62 18.07
N PRO A 301 -19.53 4.72 17.58
CA PRO A 301 -19.28 6.03 18.17
C PRO A 301 -19.85 6.05 19.58
N ALA A 302 -19.02 6.39 20.56
CA ALA A 302 -19.47 6.89 21.86
C ALA A 302 -20.23 8.21 21.69
#